data_AF-A0A7K7Q3X1-F1
#
_entry.id   AF-A0A7K7Q3X1-F1
#
_cell.length_a   1.000
_cell.length_b   1.000
_cell.length_c   1.000
_cell.angle_alpha   90.00
_cell.angle_beta   90.00
_cell.angle_gamma   90.00
#
_symmetry.space_group_name_H-M   'P 1'
#
loop_
_entity.id
_entity.type
_entity.pdbx_description
1 polymer ?
#
loop_
_entity_poly.entity_id
_entity_poly.type
_entity_poly.pdbx_seq_one_letter_code
_entity_poly.pdbx_strand_id
1 'polypeptide(L)' 'MFWYQQPPRNGLKLIVSITSWRSPSYEDGYSKTKFEVSRESGNDVLMTIKNVTSKDDATYFCAVGNH' A
#
# COMPACT_ATOMS: atom_id res chain seq x y z
N MET A 1 0.96 0.94 -9.86
CA MET A 1 1.35 0.08 -8.72
C MET A 1 0.27 0.16 -7.67
N PHE A 2 -0.13 -0.97 -7.11
CA PHE A 2 -1.15 -1.09 -6.09
C PHE A 2 -0.57 -1.83 -4.90
N TRP A 3 -0.93 -1.40 -3.70
CA TRP A 3 -0.60 -2.09 -2.46
C TRP A 3 -1.87 -2.56 -1.78
N TYR A 4 -1.90 -3.83 -1.39
CA TYR A 4 -3.03 -4.46 -0.74
C TYR A 4 -2.61 -5.05 0.60
N GLN A 5 -3.57 -5.13 1.51
CA GLN A 5 -3.47 -5.99 2.70
C GLN A 5 -4.61 -6.99 2.74
N GLN A 6 -4.30 -8.17 3.25
CA GLN A 6 -5.26 -9.20 3.57
C GLN A 6 -5.09 -9.61 5.04
N PRO A 7 -5.88 -9.02 5.96
CA PRO A 7 -5.91 -9.45 7.35
C PRO A 7 -6.44 -10.88 7.48
N PRO A 8 -6.10 -11.62 8.56
CA PRO A 8 -6.63 -12.95 8.81
C PRO A 8 -8.15 -12.98 8.71
N ARG A 9 -8.69 -13.98 7.98
CA ARG A 9 -10.14 -14.20 7.79
C ARG A 9 -10.90 -13.05 7.13
N ASN A 10 -10.21 -12.08 6.52
CA ASN A 10 -10.81 -10.97 5.80
C ASN A 10 -10.48 -11.04 4.30
N GLY A 11 -11.28 -10.33 3.50
CA GLY A 11 -11.01 -10.14 2.08
C GLY A 11 -9.80 -9.25 1.82
N LEU A 12 -9.28 -9.31 0.59
CA LEU A 12 -8.22 -8.42 0.12
C LEU A 12 -8.73 -6.97 0.10
N LYS A 13 -7.96 -6.05 0.69
CA LYS A 13 -8.28 -4.62 0.73
C LYS A 13 -7.18 -3.82 0.05
N LEU A 14 -7.56 -2.93 -0.87
CA LEU A 14 -6.63 -1.96 -1.43
C LEU A 14 -6.28 -0.93 -0.35
N ILE A 15 -4.99 -0.64 -0.18
CA ILE A 15 -4.47 0.38 0.74
C ILE A 15 -4.29 1.67 -0.04
N VAL A 16 -3.53 1.57 -1.13
CA VAL A 16 -3.04 2.74 -1.87
C VAL A 16 -2.70 2.35 -3.31
N SER A 17 -3.01 3.27 -4.22
CA SER A 17 -2.64 3.18 -5.63
C SER A 17 -1.70 4.33 -6.01
N ILE A 18 -0.72 4.02 -6.86
CA ILE A 18 0.28 4.94 -7.38
C ILE A 18 0.42 4.79 -8.88
N THR A 19 0.41 5.92 -9.58
CA THR A 19 0.66 6.03 -11.02
C THR A 19 1.79 6.99 -11.29
N SER A 20 2.58 6.77 -12.35
CA SER A 20 3.83 7.50 -12.64
C SER A 20 3.75 9.03 -12.54
N TRP A 21 2.57 9.60 -12.72
CA TRP A 21 2.36 11.04 -12.86
C TRP A 21 1.62 11.67 -11.67
N ARG A 22 1.12 10.88 -10.72
CA ARG A 22 0.27 11.37 -9.62
C ARG A 22 0.76 10.94 -8.25
N SER A 23 0.39 11.74 -7.26
CA SER A 23 0.54 11.42 -5.85
C SER A 23 -0.22 10.13 -5.49
N PRO A 24 0.21 9.40 -4.43
CA PRO A 24 -0.49 8.21 -3.96
C PRO A 24 -1.93 8.53 -3.56
N SER A 25 -2.87 7.69 -4.02
CA SER A 25 -4.29 7.77 -3.65
C SER A 25 -4.59 6.65 -2.67
N TYR A 26 -5.00 7.02 -1.45
CA TYR A 26 -5.33 6.07 -0.38
C TYR A 26 -6.83 5.78 -0.36
N GLU A 27 -7.19 4.54 -0.05
CA GLU A 27 -8.58 4.15 0.20
C GLU A 27 -9.05 4.59 1.59
N ASP A 28 -10.36 4.55 1.81
CA ASP A 28 -10.97 4.93 3.08
C ASP A 28 -10.41 4.12 4.26
N GLY A 29 -10.04 4.85 5.32
CA GLY A 29 -9.42 4.26 6.52
C GLY A 29 -7.91 4.07 6.42
N TYR A 30 -7.29 4.40 5.29
CA TYR A 30 -5.83 4.41 5.13
C TYR A 30 -5.29 5.82 5.00
N SER A 31 -4.02 5.99 5.37
CA SER A 31 -3.37 7.30 5.32
C SER A 31 -1.86 7.16 5.12
N LYS A 32 -1.25 8.19 4.54
CA LYS A 32 0.21 8.33 4.42
C LYS A 32 0.92 8.30 5.78
N THR A 33 0.25 8.72 6.86
CA THR A 33 0.84 8.72 8.20
C THR A 33 1.09 7.30 8.74
N LYS A 34 0.28 6.32 8.31
CA LYS A 34 0.43 4.91 8.67
C LYS A 34 1.14 4.10 7.60
N PHE A 35 0.75 4.27 6.35
CA PHE A 35 1.29 3.58 5.18
C PHE A 35 2.00 4.60 4.30
N GLU A 36 3.27 4.87 4.57
CA GLU A 36 4.04 5.79 3.73
C GLU A 36 4.50 5.07 2.48
N VAL A 37 4.27 5.68 1.31
CA VAL A 37 4.77 5.15 0.05
C VAL A 37 5.75 6.11 -0.60
N SER A 38 6.94 5.61 -0.93
CA SER A 38 7.99 6.30 -1.67
C SER A 38 8.25 5.58 -3.00
N ARG A 39 8.78 6.34 -3.96
CA ARG A 39 9.40 5.77 -5.16
C ARG A 39 10.89 5.73 -4.96
N GLU A 40 11.45 4.56 -5.20
CA GLU A 40 12.88 4.38 -5.25
C GLU A 40 13.35 4.51 -6.70
N SER A 41 14.66 4.39 -6.93
CA SER A 41 15.22 4.47 -8.28
C SER A 41 14.62 3.40 -9.20
N GLY A 42 14.26 3.79 -10.42
CA GLY A 42 13.70 2.86 -11.41
C GLY A 42 12.19 2.64 -11.23
N ASN A 43 11.77 1.38 -11.22
CA ASN A 43 10.36 0.97 -11.14
C ASN A 43 9.94 0.53 -9.73
N ASP A 44 10.83 0.68 -8.76
CA ASP A 44 10.63 0.20 -7.41
C ASP A 44 9.75 1.18 -6.62
N VAL A 45 8.76 0.64 -5.94
CA VAL A 45 7.85 1.38 -5.06
C VAL A 45 7.93 0.74 -3.69
N LEU A 46 8.37 1.52 -2.70
CA LEU A 46 8.52 1.08 -1.32
C LEU A 46 7.32 1.54 -0.51
N MET A 47 6.69 0.61 0.22
CA MET A 47 5.69 0.93 1.24
C MET A 47 6.27 0.68 2.64
N THR A 48 6.35 1.74 3.43
CA THR A 48 6.78 1.70 4.84
C THR A 48 5.55 1.78 5.75
N ILE A 49 5.38 0.77 6.60
CA ILE A 49 4.32 0.76 7.62
C ILE A 49 4.90 1.38 8.90
N LYS A 50 4.37 2.54 9.31
CA LYS A 50 4.81 3.26 10.51
C LYS A 50 4.08 2.77 11.76
N ASN A 51 4.72 2.88 12.92
CA ASN A 51 4.11 2.56 14.23
C ASN A 51 3.39 1.20 14.23
N VAL A 52 4.10 0.14 13.82
CA VAL A 52 3.54 -1.22 13.67
C VAL A 52 2.95 -1.71 15.00
N THR A 53 1.76 -2.29 14.93
CA THR A 53 1.00 -2.87 16.03
C THR A 53 0.47 -4.25 15.65
N SER A 54 -0.09 -4.99 16.61
CA SER A 54 -0.75 -6.26 16.32
C SER A 54 -1.93 -6.16 15.34
N LYS A 55 -2.50 -4.96 15.13
CA LYS A 55 -3.58 -4.74 14.16
C LYS A 55 -3.10 -4.72 12.71
N ASP A 56 -1.79 -4.61 12.50
CA ASP A 56 -1.15 -4.62 11.18
C ASP A 56 -0.73 -6.04 10.76
N ASP A 57 -1.11 -7.07 11.53
CA ASP A 57 -0.93 -8.46 11.13
C ASP A 57 -1.80 -8.76 9.90
N ALA A 58 -1.15 -8.90 8.75
CA ALA A 58 -1.77 -9.17 7.47
C ALA A 58 -0.74 -9.71 6.48
N THR A 59 -1.23 -10.36 5.41
CA THR A 59 -0.42 -10.59 4.22
C THR A 59 -0.49 -9.35 3.33
N TYR A 60 0.66 -8.83 2.93
CA TYR A 60 0.76 -7.64 2.08
C TYR A 60 1.16 -8.03 0.67
N PHE A 61 0.47 -7.46 -0.31
CA PHE A 61 0.70 -7.73 -1.73
C PHE A 61 0.97 -6.45 -2.49
N CYS A 62 1.91 -6.50 -3.43
CA CYS A 62 2.06 -5.47 -4.45
C CYS A 62 1.56 -6.01 -5.80
N ALA A 63 0.99 -5.12 -6.61
CA ALA A 63 0.60 -5.45 -7.99
C ALA A 63 0.93 -4.32 -8.95
N VAL A 64 1.46 -4.68 -10.11
CA VAL A 64 1.61 -3.78 -11.26
C VAL A 64 0.43 -4.04 -12.19
N GLY A 65 -0.42 -3.03 -12.37
CA GLY A 65 -1.38 -3.03 -13.48
C GLY A 65 -0.76 -2.32 -14.67
N ASN A 66 -0.64 -3.03 -15.80
CA ASN A 66 -0.51 -2.37 -17.10
C ASN A 66 -1.91 -1.84 -17.44
N HIS A 67 -2.07 -0.53 -17.47
CA HIS A 67 -3.32 0.10 -17.91
C HIS A 67 -3.04 1.04 -19.08
#